data_AF-A0A975HWL1-F1
#
_entry.id   AF-A0A975HWL1-F1
#
_cell.length_a   1.000
_cell.length_b   1.000
_cell.length_c   1.000
_cell.angle_alpha   90.00
_cell.angle_beta   90.00
_cell.angle_gamma   90.00
#
_symmetry.space_group_name_H-M   'P 1'
#
loop_
_entity.id
_entity.type
_entity.pdbx_description
1 polymer ?
#
loop_
_entity_poly.entity_id
_entity_poly.type
_entity_poly.pdbx_seq_one_letter_code
_entity_poly.pdbx_strand_id
1 'polypeptide(L)'
;MQRTRILATAFALSLGLGAGLAQSRGGHGGGHGGGHWGHWGHWGLGLAIGLPLIYGLNRSTVVVQQAPPVVYTEPAPVAPAAPAVPPAPPEPIVYPSGGQSPAQTEADRQACHRWATTQPGALADASVFHRATLACLAGRGYTVR
;
A
#
# COMPACT_ATOMS: atom_id res chain seq x y z
N MET A 1 46.02 -6.68 14.23
CA MET A 1 45.65 -8.12 14.23
C MET A 1 44.36 -8.20 15.04
N GLN A 2 43.20 -8.67 14.59
CA GLN A 2 42.89 -9.94 13.93
C GLN A 2 41.53 -9.79 13.22
N ARG A 3 41.41 -10.37 12.02
CA ARG A 3 40.22 -10.38 11.15
C ARG A 3 39.28 -11.51 11.56
N THR A 4 37.97 -11.31 11.43
CA THR A 4 37.03 -12.45 11.27
C THR A 4 35.88 -12.06 10.34
N ARG A 5 35.85 -12.69 9.16
CA ARG A 5 34.76 -12.66 8.18
C ARG A 5 33.95 -13.94 8.38
N ILE A 6 32.63 -13.85 8.49
CA ILE A 6 31.73 -15.02 8.50
C ILE A 6 30.94 -15.00 7.20
N LEU A 7 31.14 -16.04 6.39
CA LEU A 7 30.38 -16.38 5.19
C LEU A 7 29.16 -17.22 5.60
N ALA A 8 27.99 -16.96 5.03
CA ALA A 8 26.85 -17.86 5.10
C ALA A 8 26.26 -18.05 3.69
N THR A 9 26.19 -19.32 3.30
CA THR A 9 25.83 -19.86 1.98
C THR A 9 24.31 -20.05 1.79
N ALA A 10 23.95 -20.17 0.52
CA ALA A 10 22.62 -20.18 -0.09
C ALA A 10 21.61 -21.23 0.40
N PHE A 11 20.32 -20.94 0.20
CA PHE A 11 19.24 -21.93 0.20
C PHE A 11 18.39 -21.74 -1.06
N ALA A 12 18.42 -22.72 -1.96
CA ALA A 12 17.54 -22.81 -3.13
C ALA A 12 16.45 -23.85 -2.84
N LEU A 13 15.19 -23.51 -3.11
CA LEU A 13 14.07 -24.44 -2.97
C LEU A 13 13.32 -24.53 -4.31
N SER A 14 13.27 -25.74 -4.87
CA SER A 14 12.55 -26.09 -6.10
C SER A 14 11.52 -27.19 -5.82
N LEU A 15 10.27 -26.96 -6.25
CA LEU A 15 9.18 -27.93 -6.40
C LEU A 15 8.48 -27.55 -7.72
N GLY A 16 7.97 -28.40 -8.61
CA GLY A 16 7.60 -29.82 -8.63
C GLY A 16 6.48 -29.98 -9.68
N LEU A 17 6.42 -31.13 -10.37
CA LEU A 17 5.78 -31.44 -11.68
C LEU A 17 4.24 -31.68 -11.75
N GLY A 18 3.69 -31.61 -12.98
CA GLY A 18 2.70 -32.55 -13.60
C GLY A 18 1.21 -32.16 -13.53
N ALA A 19 0.26 -32.59 -14.38
CA ALA A 19 0.18 -33.31 -15.66
C ALA A 19 -1.30 -33.24 -16.16
N GLY A 20 -1.61 -33.54 -17.44
CA GLY A 20 -2.97 -33.95 -17.84
C GLY A 20 -3.43 -33.57 -19.26
N LEU A 21 -3.51 -34.56 -20.16
CA LEU A 21 -3.98 -34.50 -21.55
C LEU A 21 -5.50 -34.80 -21.65
N ALA A 22 -6.20 -34.25 -22.64
CA ALA A 22 -7.44 -34.84 -23.13
C ALA A 22 -7.65 -34.57 -24.64
N GLN A 23 -7.93 -35.65 -25.36
CA GLN A 23 -8.05 -35.76 -26.82
C GLN A 23 -9.49 -36.22 -27.14
N SER A 24 -10.11 -35.70 -28.20
CA SER A 24 -11.25 -36.39 -28.84
C SER A 24 -11.33 -36.09 -30.34
N ARG A 25 -11.73 -37.11 -31.10
CA ARG A 25 -11.59 -37.31 -32.55
C ARG A 25 -12.94 -37.76 -33.13
N GLY A 26 -13.23 -37.44 -34.39
CA GLY A 26 -14.31 -38.01 -35.20
C GLY A 26 -15.26 -36.95 -35.79
N GLY A 27 -15.79 -37.03 -37.01
CA GLY A 27 -15.80 -38.07 -38.05
C GLY A 27 -16.82 -37.65 -39.12
N HIS A 28 -16.61 -38.09 -40.36
CA HIS A 28 -17.13 -37.56 -41.64
C HIS A 28 -18.59 -37.94 -42.02
N GLY A 29 -19.19 -37.22 -42.98
CA GLY A 29 -20.22 -37.76 -43.87
C GLY A 29 -21.06 -36.71 -44.62
N GLY A 30 -21.02 -36.72 -45.96
CA GLY A 30 -21.77 -35.80 -46.84
C GLY A 30 -22.83 -36.48 -47.71
N GLY A 31 -23.55 -35.68 -48.52
CA GLY A 31 -24.43 -36.17 -49.58
C GLY A 31 -25.32 -35.08 -50.17
N HIS A 32 -25.13 -34.75 -51.45
CA HIS A 32 -25.91 -33.77 -52.21
C HIS A 32 -26.85 -34.48 -53.20
N GLY A 33 -28.09 -34.00 -53.32
CA GLY A 33 -29.03 -34.36 -54.39
C GLY A 33 -30.10 -33.28 -54.56
N GLY A 34 -30.01 -32.51 -55.65
CA GLY A 34 -31.11 -31.69 -56.18
C GLY A 34 -32.08 -32.56 -56.98
N GLY A 35 -33.33 -32.22 -57.28
CA GLY A 35 -34.04 -30.95 -57.29
C GLY A 35 -34.92 -31.00 -58.55
N HIS A 36 -36.25 -30.91 -58.45
CA HIS A 36 -37.10 -30.58 -59.60
C HIS A 36 -38.40 -29.89 -59.18
N TRP A 37 -38.92 -29.11 -60.12
CA TRP A 37 -39.75 -27.91 -59.95
C TRP A 37 -41.25 -28.17 -60.04
N GLY A 38 -42.06 -27.39 -59.32
CA GLY A 38 -43.51 -27.32 -59.53
C GLY A 38 -44.13 -26.21 -58.70
N HIS A 39 -45.16 -25.57 -59.21
CA HIS A 39 -45.78 -24.31 -58.77
C HIS A 39 -46.20 -24.20 -57.28
N TRP A 40 -45.97 -25.22 -56.46
CA TRP A 40 -46.12 -25.21 -55.00
C TRP A 40 -44.95 -24.52 -54.28
N GLY A 41 -43.88 -24.19 -55.03
CA GLY A 41 -42.65 -23.64 -54.50
C GLY A 41 -42.80 -22.29 -53.78
N HIS A 42 -43.79 -21.46 -54.11
CA HIS A 42 -43.95 -20.16 -53.45
C HIS A 42 -44.58 -20.27 -52.05
N TRP A 43 -45.51 -21.21 -51.83
CA TRP A 43 -46.00 -21.51 -50.48
C TRP A 43 -44.92 -22.23 -49.66
N GLY A 44 -44.15 -23.13 -50.28
CA GLY A 44 -43.01 -23.80 -49.64
C GLY A 44 -41.86 -22.86 -49.27
N LEU A 45 -41.41 -21.99 -50.19
CA LEU A 45 -40.36 -20.98 -49.94
C LEU A 45 -40.86 -19.87 -49.01
N GLY A 46 -42.12 -19.44 -49.13
CA GLY A 46 -42.72 -18.45 -48.23
C GLY A 46 -42.78 -18.95 -46.79
N LEU A 47 -43.15 -20.21 -46.56
CA LEU A 47 -43.13 -20.84 -45.23
C LEU A 47 -41.70 -21.17 -44.78
N ALA A 48 -40.82 -21.65 -45.68
CA ALA A 48 -39.45 -22.03 -45.32
C ALA A 48 -38.50 -20.84 -45.11
N ILE A 49 -38.76 -19.68 -45.72
CA ILE A 49 -37.94 -18.46 -45.56
C ILE A 49 -38.68 -17.44 -44.69
N GLY A 50 -39.96 -17.17 -44.96
CA GLY A 50 -40.73 -16.14 -44.26
C GLY A 50 -41.04 -16.50 -42.81
N LEU A 51 -41.38 -17.77 -42.52
CA LEU A 51 -41.75 -18.21 -41.17
C LEU A 51 -40.55 -18.21 -40.20
N PRO A 52 -39.35 -18.73 -40.56
CA PRO A 52 -38.18 -18.56 -39.70
C PRO A 52 -37.68 -17.11 -39.63
N LEU A 53 -37.87 -16.26 -40.66
CA LEU A 53 -37.58 -14.82 -40.56
C LEU A 53 -38.49 -14.12 -39.54
N ILE A 54 -39.81 -14.33 -39.63
CA ILE A 54 -40.78 -13.74 -38.70
C ILE A 54 -40.54 -14.25 -37.27
N TYR A 55 -40.27 -15.55 -37.11
CA TYR A 55 -40.00 -16.14 -35.81
C TYR A 55 -38.65 -15.72 -35.22
N GLY A 56 -37.63 -15.51 -36.07
CA GLY A 56 -36.31 -15.03 -35.66
C GLY A 56 -36.32 -13.55 -35.26
N LEU A 57 -37.07 -12.71 -35.97
CA LEU A 57 -37.21 -11.28 -35.69
C LEU A 57 -38.04 -10.99 -34.43
N ASN A 58 -38.87 -11.93 -33.98
CA ASN A 58 -39.67 -11.82 -32.75
C ASN A 58 -38.94 -12.37 -31.50
N ARG A 59 -37.62 -12.59 -31.56
CA ARG A 59 -36.85 -12.97 -30.37
C ARG A 59 -36.40 -11.73 -29.62
N SER A 60 -37.21 -11.28 -28.67
CA SER A 60 -36.79 -10.30 -27.67
C SER A 60 -35.78 -10.94 -26.71
N THR A 61 -34.51 -10.53 -26.78
CA THR A 61 -33.49 -10.94 -25.81
C THR A 61 -33.57 -10.04 -24.59
N VAL A 62 -33.98 -10.60 -23.45
CA VAL A 62 -33.90 -9.89 -22.18
C VAL A 62 -32.45 -9.94 -21.71
N VAL A 63 -31.77 -8.79 -21.77
CA VAL A 63 -30.44 -8.64 -21.17
C VAL A 63 -30.63 -8.43 -19.68
N VAL A 64 -30.36 -9.46 -18.88
CA VAL A 64 -30.34 -9.33 -17.42
C VAL A 64 -29.05 -8.61 -17.05
N GLN A 65 -29.16 -7.30 -16.81
CA GLN A 65 -28.03 -6.51 -16.33
C GLN A 65 -27.77 -6.88 -14.87
N GLN A 66 -26.71 -7.65 -14.65
CA GLN A 66 -26.25 -7.97 -13.29
C GLN A 66 -25.80 -6.66 -12.62
N ALA A 67 -26.38 -6.37 -11.46
CA ALA A 67 -25.91 -5.26 -10.64
C ALA A 67 -24.43 -5.49 -10.31
N PRO A 68 -23.57 -4.47 -10.41
CA PRO A 68 -22.17 -4.62 -10.03
C PRO A 68 -22.10 -5.09 -8.57
N PRO A 69 -21.16 -5.99 -8.23
CA PRO A 69 -20.97 -6.39 -6.84
C PRO A 69 -20.66 -5.14 -6.01
N VAL A 70 -21.46 -4.90 -4.97
CA VAL A 70 -21.19 -3.83 -4.01
C VAL A 70 -19.97 -4.27 -3.21
N VAL A 71 -18.82 -3.69 -3.57
CA VAL A 71 -17.58 -3.87 -2.82
C VAL A 71 -17.68 -2.99 -1.58
N TYR A 72 -17.97 -3.61 -0.44
CA TYR A 72 -17.84 -2.97 0.85
C TYR A 72 -16.36 -2.87 1.20
N THR A 73 -15.77 -1.69 1.03
CA THR A 73 -14.49 -1.36 1.66
C THR A 73 -14.73 -1.22 3.15
N GLU A 74 -14.17 -2.14 3.95
CA GLU A 74 -14.11 -1.99 5.39
C GLU A 74 -13.40 -0.65 5.70
N PRO A 75 -14.00 0.25 6.50
CA PRO A 75 -13.35 1.48 6.87
C PRO A 75 -12.05 1.15 7.60
N ALA A 76 -10.95 1.78 7.18
CA ALA A 76 -9.65 1.60 7.81
C ALA A 76 -9.79 1.78 9.33
N PRO A 77 -9.18 0.89 10.14
CA PRO A 77 -9.21 1.03 11.59
C PRO A 77 -8.67 2.40 11.95
N VAL A 78 -9.52 3.22 12.57
CA VAL A 78 -9.13 4.55 13.04
C VAL A 78 -8.12 4.33 14.15
N ALA A 79 -6.84 4.59 13.85
CA ALA A 79 -5.81 4.60 14.88
C ALA A 79 -6.20 5.64 15.94
N PRO A 80 -6.05 5.33 17.23
CA PRO A 80 -6.20 6.33 18.27
C PRO A 80 -5.33 7.54 17.93
N ALA A 81 -5.89 8.75 18.04
CA ALA A 81 -5.13 9.97 17.88
C ALA A 81 -3.90 9.91 18.79
N ALA A 82 -2.72 10.12 18.22
CA ALA A 82 -1.50 10.22 19.01
C ALA A 82 -1.69 11.28 20.09
N PRO A 83 -1.16 11.07 21.31
CA PRO A 83 -1.17 12.08 22.35
C PRO A 83 -0.66 13.40 21.79
N ALA A 84 -1.37 14.50 22.07
CA ALA A 84 -0.93 15.82 21.68
C ALA A 84 0.48 16.05 22.24
N VAL A 85 1.44 16.30 21.35
CA VAL A 85 2.79 16.68 21.75
C VAL A 85 2.67 18.01 22.49
N PRO A 86 3.09 18.11 23.77
CA PRO A 86 3.06 19.39 24.46
C PRO A 86 3.88 20.42 23.68
N PRO A 87 3.46 21.69 23.64
CA PRO A 87 4.21 22.73 22.96
C PRO A 87 5.65 22.73 23.48
N ALA A 88 6.61 22.72 22.55
CA ALA A 88 8.02 22.78 22.91
C ALA A 88 8.25 24.01 23.81
N PRO A 89 9.00 23.87 24.93
CA PRO A 89 9.38 25.01 25.74
C PRO A 89 10.00 26.09 24.85
N PRO A 90 9.75 27.38 25.12
CA PRO A 90 10.41 28.47 24.40
C PRO A 90 11.92 28.23 24.35
N GLU A 91 12.54 28.44 23.18
CA GLU A 91 13.98 28.32 23.06
C GLU A 91 14.65 29.26 24.07
N PRO A 92 15.50 28.74 24.99
CA PRO A 92 16.13 29.57 25.99
C PRO A 92 16.97 30.66 25.32
N ILE A 93 16.66 31.93 25.59
CA ILE A 93 17.46 33.04 25.09
C ILE A 93 18.73 33.10 25.95
N VAL A 94 19.80 32.46 25.46
CA VAL A 94 21.09 32.39 26.14
C VAL A 94 21.87 33.68 25.88
N TYR A 95 21.88 34.59 26.85
CA TYR A 95 22.78 35.75 26.84
C TYR A 95 24.14 35.36 27.44
N PRO A 96 25.26 35.49 26.69
CA PRO A 96 26.59 35.30 27.25
C PRO A 96 26.89 36.44 28.23
N SER A 97 26.97 36.11 29.51
CA SER A 97 27.16 37.04 30.63
C SER A 97 28.57 37.63 30.73
N GLY A 98 29.54 37.11 29.97
CA GLY A 98 30.97 37.44 30.12
C GLY A 98 31.76 37.47 28.81
N GLY A 99 31.14 37.80 27.67
CA GLY A 99 31.85 37.96 26.39
C GLY A 99 32.22 36.66 25.66
N GLN A 100 31.50 35.56 25.92
CA GLN A 100 31.69 34.31 25.18
C GLN A 100 31.34 34.48 23.70
N SER A 101 32.16 33.92 22.81
CA SER A 101 31.90 33.99 21.36
C SER A 101 30.68 33.13 20.96
N PRO A 102 30.07 33.39 19.78
CA PRO A 102 28.97 32.56 19.29
C PRO A 102 29.34 31.08 19.17
N ALA A 103 30.57 30.78 18.72
CA ALA A 103 31.06 29.42 18.59
C ALA A 103 31.19 28.70 19.96
N GLN A 104 31.65 29.43 20.98
CA GLN A 104 31.73 28.89 22.34
C GLN A 104 30.34 28.64 22.93
N THR A 105 29.39 29.56 22.70
CA THR A 105 28.01 29.42 23.18
C THR A 105 27.34 28.18 22.58
N GLU A 106 27.52 27.93 21.29
CA GLU A 106 26.97 26.75 20.65
C GLU A 106 27.63 25.45 21.14
N ALA A 107 28.96 25.45 21.29
CA ALA A 107 29.68 24.30 21.84
C ALA A 107 29.21 23.95 23.26
N ASP A 108 28.98 24.97 24.08
CA ASP A 108 28.53 24.82 25.45
C ASP A 108 27.08 24.34 25.52
N ARG A 109 26.21 24.85 24.64
CA ARG A 109 24.82 24.36 24.49
C ARG A 109 24.80 22.86 24.18
N GLN A 110 25.61 22.42 23.21
CA GLN A 110 25.70 21.00 22.84
C GLN A 110 26.27 20.15 23.97
N ALA A 111 27.30 20.64 24.67
CA ALA A 111 27.89 19.95 25.81
C ALA A 111 26.87 19.78 26.95
N CYS A 112 26.10 20.83 27.26
CA CYS A 112 25.05 20.76 28.27
C CYS A 112 23.89 19.85 27.85
N HIS A 113 23.52 19.83 26.56
CA HIS A 113 22.55 18.85 26.04
C HIS A 113 23.03 17.41 26.26
N ARG A 114 24.29 17.12 25.93
CA ARG A 114 24.88 15.78 26.16
C ARG A 114 25.00 15.42 27.64
N TRP A 115 25.26 16.39 28.50
CA TRP A 115 25.33 16.15 29.95
C TRP A 115 23.93 15.95 30.55
N ALA A 116 22.92 16.67 30.07
CA ALA A 116 21.56 16.55 30.58
C ALA A 116 20.95 15.18 30.31
N THR A 117 21.32 14.48 29.22
CA THR A 117 20.85 13.10 28.96
C THR A 117 21.42 12.06 29.93
N THR A 118 22.48 12.38 30.68
CA THR A 118 23.05 11.47 31.69
C THR A 118 22.37 11.60 33.05
N GLN A 119 21.47 12.57 33.23
CA GLN A 119 20.79 12.78 34.50
C GLN A 119 19.71 11.71 34.76
N PRO A 120 19.51 11.28 36.01
CA PRO A 120 18.47 10.31 36.37
C PRO A 120 17.09 10.81 35.94
N GLY A 121 16.36 9.97 35.19
CA GLY A 121 15.02 10.29 34.72
C GLY A 121 14.95 11.29 33.55
N ALA A 122 16.07 11.84 33.06
CA ALA A 122 16.05 12.82 31.98
C ALA A 122 15.53 12.28 30.64
N LEU A 123 15.68 10.98 30.38
CA LEU A 123 15.13 10.33 29.18
C LEU A 123 13.64 9.98 29.34
N ALA A 124 13.13 9.92 30.57
CA ALA A 124 11.75 9.59 30.87
C ALA A 124 10.87 10.85 31.04
N ASP A 125 11.48 11.98 31.40
CA ASP A 125 10.79 13.23 31.68
C ASP A 125 11.56 14.44 31.08
N ALA A 126 10.93 15.11 30.12
CA ALA A 126 11.47 16.26 29.43
C ALA A 126 11.71 17.46 30.37
N SER A 127 10.94 17.60 31.45
CA SER A 127 11.12 18.67 32.44
C SER A 127 12.42 18.48 33.23
N VAL A 128 12.81 17.23 33.51
CA VAL A 128 14.06 16.88 34.18
C VAL A 128 15.25 17.21 33.28
N PHE A 129 15.18 16.83 32.00
CA PHE A 129 16.19 17.19 31.00
C PHE A 129 16.35 18.71 30.86
N HIS A 130 15.22 19.43 30.79
CA HIS A 130 15.23 20.89 30.64
C HIS A 130 15.89 21.57 31.85
N ARG A 131 15.47 21.23 33.09
CA ARG A 131 16.09 21.77 34.31
C ARG A 131 17.57 21.44 34.40
N ALA A 132 17.97 20.23 34.02
CA ALA A 132 19.39 19.84 33.98
C ALA A 132 20.18 20.73 32.99
N THR A 133 19.65 20.93 31.78
CA THR A 133 20.31 21.78 30.78
C THR A 133 20.47 23.21 31.28
N LEU A 134 19.44 23.80 31.89
CA LEU A 134 19.50 25.13 32.49
C LEU A 134 20.52 25.21 33.63
N ALA A 135 20.57 24.21 34.51
CA ALA A 135 21.54 24.17 35.61
C ALA A 135 22.98 24.06 35.10
N CYS A 136 23.23 23.27 34.04
CA CYS A 136 24.54 23.17 33.41
C CYS A 136 25.00 24.51 32.83
N LEU A 137 24.12 25.20 32.11
CA LEU A 137 24.41 26.51 31.53
C LEU A 137 24.63 27.56 32.62
N ALA A 138 23.81 27.58 33.68
CA ALA A 138 23.99 28.46 34.81
C ALA A 138 25.33 28.23 35.54
N GLY A 139 25.75 26.97 35.73
CA GLY A 139 27.05 26.63 36.31
C GLY A 139 28.25 27.05 35.46
N ARG A 140 28.05 27.23 34.15
CA ARG A 140 29.05 27.79 33.21
C ARG A 140 29.02 29.32 33.15
N GLY A 141 28.14 29.94 33.92
CA GLY A 141 28.01 31.39 34.01
C GLY A 141 26.96 31.97 33.07
N TYR A 142 26.27 31.20 32.23
CA TYR A 142 25.21 31.74 31.39
C TYR A 142 24.02 32.18 32.23
N THR A 143 23.49 33.38 31.96
CA THR A 143 22.19 33.79 32.49
C THR A 143 21.10 33.14 31.65
N VAL A 144 20.34 32.23 32.26
CA VAL A 144 19.22 31.53 31.64
C VAL A 144 17.93 31.99 32.30
N ARG A 145 16.95 32.40 31.50
CA ARG A 145 15.67 32.98 31.95
C ARG A 145 14.50 32.30 31.25
#